data_AF-A0A1Q8VM17-F1
#
_entry.id   AF-A0A1Q8VM17-F1
#
_cell.length_a   1.000
_cell.length_b   1.000
_cell.length_c   1.000
_cell.angle_alpha   90.00
_cell.angle_beta   90.00
_cell.angle_gamma   90.00
#
_symmetry.space_group_name_H-M   'P 1'
#
loop_
_entity.id
_entity.type
_entity.pdbx_description
1 polymer ?
#
loop_
_entity_poly.entity_id
_entity_poly.type
_entity_poly.pdbx_seq_one_letter_code
_entity_poly.pdbx_strand_id
1 'polypeptide(L)'
;MVPGIGGSVLADAGGRTVYDVNTSVGAARALDPAVLAVDNELRATRPISSYGIAFKQLVTGYEHLWSALVQRLGLSQAETAVAGERLVRPNASLLAFPYDFRQSVAHTAELLDRELRRRAQGRPVVLVAHSMGGLVAAWWWAFLSDGIEVKEIVTLGTPYRGAAKALDVLVNQLSFSGLRLSGITEVIRGWDSVFDLLPHCQVVEKGTGHCYPYELPPAVTSVIPDFAARARKAYAANRELHKTLEERASREGNPLTLYYSQGHSTLSRTVLKSGVLTVSKEPPSWLPREWDAGDGTVPMFSAIPHFLEDSARAWHRLPQKHLGLVEADAVANHLGGYGLRPLSAAARGGGDEGRGAYLCVDLDDTVPANEEQAAAVRVLDADGSPVIAKDVGLLAAGHRVRGERNGESWKVTLPPLDPGVHKVTIQAVGLPGGSRAVFHGRVGAVSCENQ
;
A
#
# COMPACT_ATOMS: atom_id res chain seq x y z
N MET A 1 -1.01 -11.22 7.29
CA MET A 1 -1.48 -10.60 6.04
C MET A 1 -3.01 -10.59 6.03
N VAL A 2 -3.62 -9.41 5.84
CA VAL A 2 -5.07 -9.19 5.83
C VAL A 2 -5.46 -8.64 4.45
N PRO A 3 -6.25 -9.36 3.63
CA PRO A 3 -6.61 -8.92 2.30
C PRO A 3 -7.66 -7.79 2.32
N GLY A 4 -7.88 -7.16 1.16
CA GLY A 4 -8.96 -6.20 0.93
C GLY A 4 -10.29 -6.84 0.54
N ILE A 5 -11.30 -6.01 0.26
CA ILE A 5 -12.62 -6.45 -0.20
C ILE A 5 -12.50 -7.29 -1.49
N GLY A 6 -13.18 -8.44 -1.53
CA GLY A 6 -13.08 -9.39 -2.65
C GLY A 6 -11.77 -10.19 -2.69
N GLY A 7 -10.88 -10.01 -1.70
CA GLY A 7 -9.55 -10.63 -1.67
C GLY A 7 -9.47 -12.02 -1.02
N SER A 8 -10.61 -12.62 -0.67
CA SER A 8 -10.71 -13.96 -0.08
C SER A 8 -11.57 -14.87 -0.96
N VAL A 9 -11.22 -16.14 -1.06
CA VAL A 9 -12.09 -17.20 -1.60
C VAL A 9 -13.18 -17.52 -0.60
N LEU A 10 -14.44 -17.54 -1.05
CA LEU A 10 -15.59 -17.90 -0.23
C LEU A 10 -16.16 -19.26 -0.64
N ALA A 11 -16.54 -20.07 0.35
CA ALA A 11 -17.21 -21.34 0.19
C ALA A 11 -18.51 -21.39 1.01
N ASP A 12 -19.49 -22.16 0.55
CA ASP A 12 -20.72 -22.42 1.31
C ASP A 12 -20.50 -23.43 2.45
N ALA A 13 -21.53 -23.68 3.26
CA ALA A 13 -21.48 -24.64 4.37
C ALA A 13 -21.16 -26.08 3.93
N GLY A 14 -21.40 -26.43 2.66
CA GLY A 14 -21.02 -27.72 2.09
C GLY A 14 -19.56 -27.79 1.63
N GLY A 15 -18.78 -26.71 1.81
CA GLY A 15 -17.39 -26.62 1.38
C GLY A 15 -17.23 -26.34 -0.12
N ARG A 16 -18.31 -26.08 -0.86
CA ARG A 16 -18.24 -25.75 -2.28
C ARG A 16 -17.85 -24.29 -2.44
N THR A 17 -16.79 -24.04 -3.21
CA THR A 17 -16.35 -22.68 -3.55
C THR A 17 -17.43 -21.95 -4.36
N VAL A 18 -17.87 -20.79 -3.87
CA VAL A 18 -18.87 -19.92 -4.53
C VAL A 18 -18.27 -18.62 -5.06
N TYR A 19 -17.10 -18.23 -4.57
CA TYR A 19 -16.34 -17.09 -5.07
C TYR A 19 -14.85 -17.39 -5.09
N ASP A 20 -14.26 -17.33 -6.28
CA ASP A 20 -12.83 -17.42 -6.53
C ASP A 20 -12.52 -16.75 -7.88
N VAL A 21 -11.30 -16.24 -8.00
CA VAL A 21 -10.76 -15.76 -9.27
C VAL A 21 -9.42 -16.48 -9.50
N ASN A 22 -9.36 -17.28 -10.57
CA ASN A 22 -8.16 -17.98 -10.96
C ASN A 22 -8.03 -17.95 -12.49
N THR A 23 -6.88 -17.46 -12.98
CA THR A 23 -6.56 -17.38 -14.41
C THR A 23 -6.63 -18.71 -15.14
N SER A 24 -6.41 -19.84 -14.44
CA SER A 24 -6.38 -21.18 -15.06
C SER A 24 -7.75 -21.71 -15.50
N VAL A 25 -8.87 -21.13 -15.03
CA VAL A 25 -10.23 -21.63 -15.35
C VAL A 25 -10.96 -20.78 -16.40
N GLY A 26 -10.41 -19.63 -16.80
CA GLY A 26 -11.01 -18.77 -17.84
C GLY A 26 -12.41 -18.20 -17.51
N ALA A 27 -12.93 -18.45 -16.31
CA ALA A 27 -14.22 -17.97 -15.81
C ALA A 27 -14.17 -17.83 -14.28
N ALA A 28 -14.62 -16.68 -13.76
CA ALA A 28 -14.91 -16.56 -12.33
C ALA A 28 -16.02 -17.55 -11.95
N ARG A 29 -15.86 -18.27 -10.84
CA ARG A 29 -16.86 -19.23 -10.35
C ARG A 29 -18.10 -18.59 -9.72
N ALA A 30 -18.25 -17.27 -9.81
CA ALA A 30 -19.41 -16.53 -9.34
C ALA A 30 -20.31 -16.11 -10.53
N LEU A 31 -20.87 -17.07 -11.25
CA LEU A 31 -21.78 -16.79 -12.38
C LEU A 31 -23.16 -16.30 -11.90
N ASP A 32 -23.58 -16.70 -10.71
CA ASP A 32 -24.80 -16.22 -10.06
C ASP A 32 -24.43 -15.27 -8.90
N PRO A 33 -24.69 -13.96 -8.99
CA PRO A 33 -24.46 -13.02 -7.91
C PRO A 33 -25.20 -13.36 -6.61
N ALA A 34 -26.37 -13.99 -6.70
CA ALA A 34 -27.25 -14.22 -5.54
C ALA A 34 -26.60 -15.09 -4.46
N VAL A 35 -25.64 -15.95 -4.83
CA VAL A 35 -24.87 -16.76 -3.87
C VAL A 35 -24.06 -15.90 -2.90
N LEU A 36 -23.74 -14.65 -3.27
CA LEU A 36 -23.01 -13.71 -2.42
C LEU A 36 -23.92 -12.79 -1.60
N ALA A 37 -25.25 -12.99 -1.63
CA ALA A 37 -26.16 -12.30 -0.71
C ALA A 37 -25.71 -12.48 0.74
N VAL A 38 -25.78 -11.42 1.54
CA VAL A 38 -25.26 -11.42 2.93
C VAL A 38 -25.91 -12.49 3.81
N ASP A 39 -27.17 -12.84 3.51
CA ASP A 39 -27.96 -13.86 4.22
C ASP A 39 -27.44 -15.29 3.99
N ASN A 40 -26.64 -15.52 2.94
CA ASN A 40 -25.99 -16.80 2.74
C ASN A 40 -24.76 -16.91 3.65
N GLU A 41 -24.75 -17.92 4.52
CA GLU A 41 -23.58 -18.23 5.35
C GLU A 41 -22.44 -18.73 4.44
N LEU A 42 -21.38 -17.90 4.33
CA LEU A 42 -20.17 -18.26 3.60
C LEU A 42 -18.97 -18.17 4.51
N ARG A 43 -17.97 -19.00 4.22
CA ARG A 43 -16.72 -19.07 4.95
C ARG A 43 -15.56 -18.75 4.05
N ALA A 44 -14.66 -17.93 4.54
CA ALA A 44 -13.43 -17.60 3.84
C ALA A 44 -12.39 -18.71 4.03
N THR A 45 -11.80 -19.18 2.93
CA THR A 45 -10.95 -20.38 2.95
C THR A 45 -9.48 -20.08 2.72
N ARG A 46 -9.18 -19.12 1.83
CA ARG A 46 -7.83 -18.65 1.53
C ARG A 46 -7.88 -17.27 0.86
N PRO A 47 -6.77 -16.50 0.84
CA PRO A 47 -6.67 -15.34 -0.04
C PRO A 47 -6.81 -15.75 -1.51
N ILE A 48 -7.25 -14.81 -2.34
CA ILE A 48 -7.11 -14.94 -3.79
C ILE A 48 -5.63 -15.06 -4.13
N SER A 49 -5.26 -16.04 -4.94
CA SER A 49 -3.86 -16.31 -5.30
C SER A 49 -3.37 -15.34 -6.36
N SER A 50 -3.99 -15.36 -7.54
CA SER A 50 -3.60 -14.58 -8.72
C SER A 50 -4.67 -13.55 -9.09
N TYR A 51 -4.28 -12.58 -9.91
CA TYR A 51 -5.24 -11.63 -10.47
C TYR A 51 -6.33 -12.34 -11.25
N GLY A 52 -7.53 -11.79 -11.23
CA GLY A 52 -8.58 -12.23 -12.12
C GLY A 52 -9.71 -11.23 -12.21
N ILE A 53 -10.76 -11.61 -12.94
CA ILE A 53 -11.90 -10.72 -13.17
C ILE A 53 -13.14 -11.36 -12.55
N ALA A 54 -13.76 -10.69 -11.59
CA ALA A 54 -15.07 -11.05 -11.07
C ALA A 54 -16.05 -9.90 -11.31
N PHE A 55 -17.25 -10.21 -11.81
CA PHE A 55 -18.28 -9.20 -12.09
C PHE A 55 -17.77 -8.00 -12.92
N LYS A 56 -16.90 -8.28 -13.90
CA LYS A 56 -16.25 -7.28 -14.76
C LYS A 56 -15.36 -6.27 -14.00
N GLN A 57 -15.00 -6.57 -12.76
CA GLN A 57 -14.03 -5.84 -11.97
C GLN A 57 -12.74 -6.66 -11.84
N LEU A 58 -11.59 -5.99 -11.92
CA LEU A 58 -10.30 -6.62 -11.63
C LEU A 58 -10.21 -6.88 -10.12
N VAL A 59 -9.78 -8.08 -9.76
CA VAL A 59 -9.53 -8.53 -8.39
C VAL A 59 -8.05 -8.87 -8.28
N THR A 60 -7.40 -8.39 -7.22
CA THR A 60 -5.96 -8.62 -6.98
C THR A 60 -5.69 -9.99 -6.39
N GLY A 61 -4.49 -10.52 -6.68
CA GLY A 61 -3.95 -11.72 -6.08
C GLY A 61 -2.89 -11.41 -5.03
N TYR A 62 -2.85 -12.22 -3.97
CA TYR A 62 -1.93 -12.04 -2.84
C TYR A 62 -0.73 -12.99 -2.88
N GLU A 63 -0.62 -13.85 -3.90
CA GLU A 63 0.47 -14.81 -4.03
C GLU A 63 1.84 -14.15 -4.14
N HIS A 64 1.93 -13.01 -4.85
CA HIS A 64 3.17 -12.25 -4.96
C HIS A 64 3.63 -11.73 -3.60
N LEU A 65 2.77 -10.97 -2.91
CA LEU A 65 3.06 -10.46 -1.55
C LEU A 65 3.44 -11.60 -0.61
N TRP A 66 2.65 -12.67 -0.60
CA TRP A 66 2.91 -13.85 0.23
C TRP A 66 4.28 -14.46 -0.04
N SER A 67 4.61 -14.69 -1.32
CA SER A 67 5.89 -15.29 -1.72
C SER A 67 7.07 -14.38 -1.38
N ALA A 68 6.92 -13.07 -1.60
CA ALA A 68 7.92 -12.08 -1.23
C ALA A 68 8.18 -12.06 0.29
N LEU A 69 7.13 -12.14 1.12
CA LEU A 69 7.27 -12.22 2.57
C LEU A 69 7.93 -13.53 3.02
N VAL A 70 7.50 -14.67 2.46
CA VAL A 70 8.11 -15.98 2.75
C VAL A 70 9.60 -15.97 2.41
N GLN A 71 9.96 -15.47 1.22
CA GLN A 71 11.35 -15.39 0.77
C GLN A 71 12.19 -14.44 1.62
N ARG A 72 11.71 -13.22 1.88
CA ARG A 72 12.45 -12.19 2.61
C ARG A 72 12.65 -12.53 4.08
N LEU A 73 11.69 -13.21 4.69
CA LEU A 73 11.76 -13.65 6.08
C LEU A 73 12.42 -15.04 6.23
N GLY A 74 12.80 -15.69 5.12
CA GLY A 74 13.44 -17.01 5.14
C GLY A 74 12.56 -18.12 5.71
N LEU A 75 11.24 -18.03 5.52
CA LEU A 75 10.27 -18.94 6.14
C LEU A 75 10.08 -20.21 5.32
N SER A 76 9.94 -21.34 6.00
CA SER A 76 9.51 -22.60 5.40
C SER A 76 7.98 -22.71 5.33
N GLN A 77 7.47 -23.68 4.56
CA GLN A 77 6.03 -23.96 4.53
C GLN A 77 5.49 -24.28 5.94
N ALA A 78 6.24 -24.96 6.79
CA ALA A 78 5.82 -25.30 8.16
C ALA A 78 5.59 -24.05 9.05
N GLU A 79 6.23 -22.93 8.73
CA GLU A 79 6.17 -21.66 9.46
C GLU A 79 5.12 -20.70 8.90
N THR A 80 4.36 -21.14 7.90
CA THR A 80 3.25 -20.38 7.34
C THR A 80 1.92 -21.01 7.72
N ALA A 81 0.84 -20.24 7.76
CA ALA A 81 -0.50 -20.77 7.97
C ALA A 81 -1.56 -19.91 7.27
N VAL A 82 -2.74 -20.48 7.07
CA VAL A 82 -3.96 -19.77 6.69
C VAL A 82 -4.91 -19.87 7.87
N ALA A 83 -5.52 -18.74 8.25
CA ALA A 83 -6.52 -18.68 9.31
C ALA A 83 -7.79 -19.43 8.90
N GLY A 84 -8.50 -19.96 9.90
CA GLY A 84 -9.67 -20.79 9.68
C GLY A 84 -10.13 -21.44 10.99
N GLU A 85 -11.27 -22.13 10.92
CA GLU A 85 -11.93 -22.70 12.10
C GLU A 85 -11.02 -23.66 12.87
N ARG A 86 -10.34 -24.55 12.14
CA ARG A 86 -9.34 -25.45 12.70
C ARG A 86 -8.01 -24.73 12.82
N LEU A 87 -7.48 -24.69 14.03
CA LEU A 87 -6.13 -24.19 14.29
C LEU A 87 -5.09 -25.14 13.69
N VAL A 88 -4.54 -24.76 12.54
CA VAL A 88 -3.44 -25.46 11.86
C VAL A 88 -2.16 -24.66 12.04
N ARG A 89 -1.05 -25.35 12.35
CA ARG A 89 0.28 -24.75 12.57
C ARG A 89 0.21 -23.56 13.55
N PRO A 90 -0.13 -23.81 14.84
CA PRO A 90 -0.37 -22.74 15.83
C PRO A 90 0.84 -21.80 16.00
N ASN A 91 2.05 -22.33 15.79
CA ASN A 91 3.30 -21.59 15.93
C ASN A 91 3.78 -20.96 14.62
N ALA A 92 2.95 -20.91 13.56
CA ALA A 92 3.33 -20.24 12.32
C ALA A 92 3.77 -18.79 12.58
N SER A 93 4.81 -18.37 11.87
CA SER A 93 5.40 -17.03 11.90
C SER A 93 4.72 -16.10 10.90
N LEU A 94 4.17 -16.65 9.80
CA LEU A 94 3.39 -15.89 8.81
C LEU A 94 1.98 -16.47 8.66
N LEU A 95 0.98 -15.62 8.87
CA LEU A 95 -0.44 -15.98 8.78
C LEU A 95 -1.13 -15.19 7.67
N ALA A 96 -1.80 -15.90 6.76
CA ALA A 96 -2.82 -15.32 5.89
C ALA A 96 -4.15 -15.34 6.63
N PHE A 97 -4.85 -14.21 6.69
CA PHE A 97 -6.15 -14.08 7.34
C PHE A 97 -7.24 -13.81 6.29
N PRO A 98 -7.72 -14.83 5.56
CA PRO A 98 -8.90 -14.67 4.73
C PRO A 98 -10.12 -14.45 5.63
N TYR A 99 -11.05 -13.61 5.17
CA TYR A 99 -12.29 -13.32 5.87
C TYR A 99 -13.45 -13.10 4.87
N ASP A 100 -14.68 -13.22 5.37
CA ASP A 100 -15.87 -12.90 4.60
C ASP A 100 -15.97 -11.37 4.42
N PHE A 101 -15.55 -10.90 3.25
CA PHE A 101 -15.46 -9.48 2.93
C PHE A 101 -16.82 -8.77 2.79
N ARG A 102 -17.94 -9.49 2.95
CA ARG A 102 -19.29 -8.93 2.95
C ARG A 102 -19.67 -8.35 4.31
N GLN A 103 -19.05 -8.86 5.38
CA GLN A 103 -19.31 -8.48 6.77
C GLN A 103 -18.64 -7.15 7.12
N SER A 104 -19.15 -6.48 8.16
CA SER A 104 -18.57 -5.23 8.65
C SER A 104 -17.09 -5.35 9.07
N VAL A 105 -16.37 -4.24 9.02
CA VAL A 105 -14.98 -4.10 9.48
C VAL A 105 -14.87 -4.50 10.96
N ALA A 106 -15.79 -4.04 11.80
CA ALA A 106 -15.80 -4.34 13.23
C ALA A 106 -15.95 -5.85 13.49
N HIS A 107 -16.91 -6.51 12.85
CA HIS A 107 -17.09 -7.95 12.97
C HIS A 107 -15.84 -8.72 12.49
N THR A 108 -15.26 -8.30 11.37
CA THR A 108 -14.04 -8.92 10.84
C THR A 108 -12.86 -8.75 11.79
N ALA A 109 -12.75 -7.61 12.48
CA ALA A 109 -11.72 -7.37 13.47
C ALA A 109 -11.86 -8.27 14.71
N GLU A 110 -13.08 -8.62 15.11
CA GLU A 110 -13.32 -9.63 16.17
C GLU A 110 -12.83 -11.02 15.73
N LEU A 111 -13.04 -11.39 14.46
CA LEU A 111 -12.50 -12.63 13.92
C LEU A 111 -10.96 -12.61 13.89
N LEU A 112 -10.37 -11.48 13.49
CA LEU A 112 -8.91 -11.28 13.53
C LEU A 112 -8.37 -11.43 14.95
N ASP A 113 -9.04 -10.83 15.93
CA ASP A 113 -8.66 -10.93 17.34
C ASP A 113 -8.63 -12.38 17.84
N ARG A 114 -9.67 -13.16 17.53
CA ARG A 114 -9.73 -14.59 17.88
C ARG A 114 -8.57 -15.38 17.26
N GLU A 115 -8.18 -15.06 16.03
CA GLU A 115 -7.04 -15.72 15.39
C GLU A 115 -5.70 -15.34 16.01
N LEU A 116 -5.52 -14.06 16.34
CA LEU A 116 -4.29 -13.53 16.94
C LEU A 116 -4.13 -13.99 18.39
N ARG A 117 -5.18 -13.97 19.22
CA ARG A 117 -5.11 -14.47 20.60
C ARG A 117 -4.70 -15.95 20.68
N ARG A 118 -5.16 -16.77 19.73
CA ARG A 118 -4.79 -18.19 19.66
C ARG A 118 -3.34 -18.43 19.24
N ARG A 119 -2.70 -17.49 18.53
CA ARG A 119 -1.38 -17.67 17.91
C ARG A 119 -0.25 -16.81 18.48
N ALA A 120 -0.55 -15.58 18.89
CA ALA A 120 0.46 -14.65 19.38
C ALA A 120 1.21 -15.27 20.55
N GLN A 121 0.50 -15.79 21.56
CA GLN A 121 1.09 -16.51 22.71
C GLN A 121 2.29 -15.75 23.32
N GLY A 122 2.16 -14.42 23.47
CA GLY A 122 3.23 -13.54 23.96
C GLY A 122 4.25 -13.09 22.90
N ARG A 123 4.18 -13.59 21.67
CA ARG A 123 4.98 -13.09 20.54
C ARG A 123 4.40 -11.76 20.05
N PRO A 124 5.26 -10.76 19.78
CA PRO A 124 4.83 -9.53 19.15
C PRO A 124 4.30 -9.78 17.74
N VAL A 125 3.31 -9.00 17.30
CA VAL A 125 2.67 -9.16 15.99
C VAL A 125 3.01 -8.01 15.05
N VAL A 126 3.17 -8.35 13.76
CA VAL A 126 3.22 -7.39 12.65
C VAL A 126 2.04 -7.69 11.72
N LEU A 127 1.26 -6.66 11.40
CA LEU A 127 0.15 -6.77 10.45
C LEU A 127 0.55 -6.15 9.12
N VAL A 128 0.26 -6.86 8.02
CA VAL A 128 0.33 -6.33 6.66
C VAL A 128 -1.07 -6.41 6.09
N ALA A 129 -1.64 -5.27 5.75
CA ALA A 129 -3.06 -5.18 5.43
C ALA A 129 -3.27 -4.34 4.17
N HIS A 130 -4.15 -4.79 3.28
CA HIS A 130 -4.43 -4.13 2.01
C HIS A 130 -5.86 -3.62 1.94
N SER A 131 -6.05 -2.39 1.43
CA SER A 131 -7.34 -1.78 1.19
C SER A 131 -8.22 -1.83 2.45
N MET A 132 -9.44 -2.36 2.36
CA MET A 132 -10.33 -2.54 3.51
C MET A 132 -9.71 -3.36 4.65
N GLY A 133 -8.78 -4.27 4.37
CA GLY A 133 -8.07 -5.02 5.40
C GLY A 133 -7.28 -4.13 6.36
N GLY A 134 -6.83 -2.95 5.92
CA GLY A 134 -6.18 -1.99 6.80
C GLY A 134 -7.14 -1.37 7.80
N LEU A 135 -8.42 -1.18 7.44
CA LEU A 135 -9.45 -0.75 8.39
C LEU A 135 -9.72 -1.83 9.45
N VAL A 136 -9.71 -3.10 9.04
CA VAL A 136 -9.84 -4.25 9.97
C VAL A 136 -8.67 -4.27 10.96
N ALA A 137 -7.44 -4.10 10.47
CA ALA A 137 -6.25 -4.05 11.31
C ALA A 137 -6.26 -2.84 12.26
N ALA A 138 -6.64 -1.66 11.76
CA ALA A 138 -6.75 -0.45 12.55
C ALA A 138 -7.85 -0.55 13.62
N TRP A 139 -9.01 -1.11 13.29
CA TRP A 139 -10.09 -1.36 14.25
C TRP A 139 -9.67 -2.34 15.34
N TRP A 140 -9.04 -3.44 14.95
CA TRP A 140 -8.50 -4.41 15.90
C TRP A 140 -7.50 -3.74 16.86
N TRP A 141 -6.57 -2.93 16.33
CA TRP A 141 -5.62 -2.23 17.19
C TRP A 141 -6.30 -1.24 18.12
N ALA A 142 -7.23 -0.43 17.61
CA ALA A 142 -7.94 0.57 18.40
C ALA A 142 -8.71 -0.06 19.58
N PHE A 143 -9.46 -1.15 19.36
CA PHE A 143 -10.44 -1.62 20.32
C PHE A 143 -10.17 -2.98 20.96
N LEU A 144 -9.35 -3.84 20.33
CA LEU A 144 -9.29 -5.27 20.67
C LEU A 144 -7.89 -5.77 21.00
N SER A 145 -6.83 -5.04 20.65
CA SER A 145 -5.45 -5.55 20.72
C SER A 145 -4.84 -5.66 22.12
N ASP A 146 -5.55 -5.26 23.17
CA ASP A 146 -5.04 -5.28 24.54
C ASP A 146 -4.55 -6.67 24.95
N GLY A 147 -3.32 -6.68 25.50
CA GLY A 147 -2.58 -7.90 25.86
C GLY A 147 -1.76 -8.53 24.73
N ILE A 148 -1.76 -7.95 23.53
CA ILE A 148 -0.90 -8.37 22.40
C ILE A 148 0.04 -7.22 22.05
N GLU A 149 1.35 -7.48 22.11
CA GLU A 149 2.34 -6.50 21.67
C GLU A 149 2.28 -6.33 20.15
N VAL A 150 2.05 -5.10 19.68
CA VAL A 150 2.03 -4.77 18.24
C VAL A 150 3.33 -4.07 17.88
N LYS A 151 4.13 -4.70 17.01
CA LYS A 151 5.38 -4.10 16.50
C LYS A 151 5.10 -3.08 15.41
N GLU A 152 4.20 -3.40 14.49
CA GLU A 152 3.87 -2.54 13.36
C GLU A 152 2.56 -3.00 12.69
N ILE A 153 1.85 -2.03 12.10
CA ILE A 153 0.71 -2.23 11.22
C ILE A 153 1.01 -1.55 9.89
N VAL A 154 1.46 -2.33 8.92
CA VAL A 154 1.69 -1.88 7.55
C VAL A 154 0.39 -1.91 6.77
N THR A 155 -0.04 -0.78 6.24
CA THR A 155 -1.27 -0.68 5.44
C THR A 155 -0.99 -0.25 4.00
N LEU A 156 -1.71 -0.82 3.04
CA LEU A 156 -1.53 -0.59 1.60
C LEU A 156 -2.83 -0.02 1.02
N GLY A 157 -2.85 1.27 0.67
CA GLY A 157 -4.00 1.92 0.02
C GLY A 157 -5.29 1.85 0.85
N THR A 158 -5.19 1.98 2.18
CA THR A 158 -6.33 1.79 3.08
C THR A 158 -7.21 3.04 3.12
N PRO A 159 -8.53 2.94 2.84
CA PRO A 159 -9.41 4.11 2.79
C PRO A 159 -9.91 4.51 4.20
N TYR A 160 -9.04 5.09 5.04
CA TYR A 160 -9.38 5.55 6.39
C TYR A 160 -10.58 6.50 6.45
N ARG A 161 -10.79 7.31 5.40
CA ARG A 161 -11.94 8.24 5.29
C ARG A 161 -12.98 7.77 4.27
N GLY A 162 -12.91 6.52 3.82
CA GLY A 162 -13.78 5.94 2.79
C GLY A 162 -13.42 6.34 1.35
N ALA A 163 -14.15 5.83 0.37
CA ALA A 163 -13.90 6.10 -1.04
C ALA A 163 -15.21 6.40 -1.79
N ALA A 164 -15.20 7.43 -2.65
CA ALA A 164 -16.39 7.81 -3.42
C ALA A 164 -16.88 6.68 -4.34
N LYS A 165 -15.99 5.77 -4.75
CA LYS A 165 -16.33 4.54 -5.48
C LYS A 165 -17.36 3.67 -4.74
N ALA A 166 -17.32 3.58 -3.41
CA ALA A 166 -18.30 2.80 -2.65
C ALA A 166 -19.72 3.39 -2.79
N LEU A 167 -19.81 4.73 -2.73
CA LEU A 167 -21.06 5.44 -2.93
C LEU A 167 -21.59 5.30 -4.37
N ASP A 168 -20.70 5.38 -5.36
CA ASP A 168 -21.03 5.16 -6.78
C ASP A 168 -21.63 3.77 -7.02
N VAL A 169 -21.00 2.73 -6.45
CA VAL A 169 -21.47 1.35 -6.57
C VAL A 169 -22.87 1.17 -5.97
N LEU A 170 -23.14 1.75 -4.79
CA LEU A 170 -24.45 1.62 -4.14
C LEU A 170 -25.56 2.37 -4.90
N VAL A 171 -25.30 3.61 -5.32
CA VAL A 171 -26.31 4.51 -5.88
C VAL A 171 -26.45 4.37 -7.39
N ASN A 172 -25.33 4.40 -8.13
CA ASN A 172 -25.31 4.42 -9.61
C ASN A 172 -25.20 3.04 -10.26
N GLN A 173 -24.99 2.00 -9.45
CA GLN A 173 -24.81 0.61 -9.86
C GLN A 173 -23.46 0.34 -10.52
N LEU A 174 -22.98 -0.91 -10.40
CA LEU A 174 -21.84 -1.35 -11.19
C LEU A 174 -22.20 -1.30 -12.68
N SER A 175 -21.30 -0.76 -13.49
CA SER A 175 -21.45 -0.75 -14.95
C SER A 175 -20.19 -1.25 -15.65
N PHE A 176 -20.39 -1.87 -16.81
CA PHE A 176 -19.30 -2.27 -17.70
C PHE A 176 -19.71 -1.97 -19.13
N SER A 177 -18.91 -1.17 -19.84
CA SER A 177 -19.18 -0.77 -21.23
C SER A 177 -20.60 -0.19 -21.44
N GLY A 178 -21.10 0.57 -20.46
CA GLY A 178 -22.44 1.17 -20.49
C GLY A 178 -23.59 0.25 -20.08
N LEU A 179 -23.36 -1.06 -19.92
CA LEU A 179 -24.35 -2.01 -19.40
C LEU A 179 -24.32 -2.02 -17.86
N ARG A 180 -25.48 -1.83 -17.24
CA ARG A 180 -25.64 -1.93 -15.78
C ARG A 180 -25.65 -3.39 -15.36
N LEU A 181 -24.86 -3.72 -14.34
CA LEU A 181 -24.76 -5.06 -13.76
C LEU A 181 -25.67 -5.12 -12.53
N SER A 182 -26.98 -5.07 -12.77
CA SER A 182 -28.00 -4.94 -11.70
C SER A 182 -27.96 -6.09 -10.69
N GLY A 183 -27.86 -7.34 -11.15
CA GLY A 183 -27.89 -8.51 -10.25
C GLY A 183 -26.82 -8.51 -9.16
N ILE A 184 -25.57 -8.17 -9.51
CA ILE A 184 -24.50 -8.05 -8.51
C ILE A 184 -24.61 -6.76 -7.69
N THR A 185 -25.13 -5.69 -8.26
CA THR A 185 -25.33 -4.44 -7.52
C THR A 185 -26.33 -4.64 -6.37
N GLU A 186 -27.44 -5.33 -6.59
CA GLU A 186 -28.42 -5.60 -5.53
C GLU A 186 -27.80 -6.42 -4.39
N VAL A 187 -26.94 -7.37 -4.72
CA VAL A 187 -26.22 -8.17 -3.71
C VAL A 187 -25.24 -7.31 -2.91
N ILE A 188 -24.46 -6.45 -3.60
CA ILE A 188 -23.52 -5.54 -2.94
C ILE A 188 -24.22 -4.56 -2.01
N ARG A 189 -25.43 -4.11 -2.33
CA ARG A 189 -26.24 -3.25 -1.45
C ARG A 189 -26.58 -3.91 -0.12
N GLY A 190 -26.52 -5.24 -0.04
CA GLY A 190 -26.65 -5.98 1.22
C GLY A 190 -25.39 -5.98 2.07
N TRP A 191 -24.20 -5.74 1.53
CA TRP A 191 -22.93 -5.91 2.26
C TRP A 191 -22.64 -4.73 3.20
N ASP A 192 -22.49 -5.03 4.49
CA ASP A 192 -22.14 -4.00 5.50
C ASP A 192 -20.75 -3.41 5.26
N SER A 193 -19.82 -4.21 4.74
CA SER A 193 -18.48 -3.74 4.39
C SER A 193 -18.46 -2.55 3.43
N VAL A 194 -19.41 -2.47 2.49
CA VAL A 194 -19.48 -1.36 1.54
C VAL A 194 -19.97 -0.08 2.20
N PHE A 195 -20.79 -0.18 3.25
CA PHE A 195 -21.17 0.96 4.07
C PHE A 195 -19.99 1.47 4.89
N ASP A 196 -19.17 0.58 5.44
CA ASP A 196 -17.95 0.96 6.16
C ASP A 196 -16.93 1.69 5.26
N LEU A 197 -16.98 1.45 3.94
CA LEU A 197 -16.16 2.11 2.92
C LEU A 197 -16.75 3.42 2.37
N LEU A 198 -17.96 3.82 2.77
CA LEU A 198 -18.54 5.08 2.34
C LEU A 198 -17.66 6.27 2.78
N PRO A 199 -17.64 7.38 2.01
CA PRO A 199 -16.94 8.58 2.44
C PRO A 199 -17.43 9.07 3.80
N HIS A 200 -16.49 9.28 4.74
CA HIS A 200 -16.76 9.77 6.10
C HIS A 200 -16.51 11.28 6.24
N CYS A 201 -16.57 11.99 5.12
CA CYS A 201 -16.39 13.44 4.99
C CYS A 201 -17.47 14.04 4.07
N GLN A 202 -17.58 15.38 4.04
CA GLN A 202 -18.57 16.11 3.26
C GLN A 202 -18.21 16.17 1.77
N VAL A 203 -18.20 15.02 1.12
CA VAL A 203 -17.84 14.87 -0.30
C VAL A 203 -19.00 15.11 -1.27
N VAL A 204 -20.23 15.18 -0.77
CA VAL A 204 -21.42 15.35 -1.59
C VAL A 204 -21.75 16.84 -1.71
N GLU A 205 -21.51 17.41 -2.88
CA GLU A 205 -21.93 18.76 -3.22
C GLU A 205 -23.44 18.81 -3.49
N LYS A 206 -24.14 19.72 -2.82
CA LYS A 206 -25.58 19.94 -2.96
C LYS A 206 -25.87 21.45 -2.97
N GLY A 207 -26.17 21.98 -4.15
CA GLY A 207 -26.35 23.43 -4.33
C GLY A 207 -25.04 24.17 -4.06
N THR A 208 -25.04 25.10 -3.11
CA THR A 208 -23.85 25.85 -2.67
C THR A 208 -23.16 25.24 -1.45
N GLY A 209 -23.65 24.11 -0.94
CA GLY A 209 -23.13 23.47 0.27
C GLY A 209 -22.63 22.05 0.02
N HIS A 210 -22.12 21.43 1.09
CA HIS A 210 -21.70 20.03 1.11
C HIS A 210 -22.47 19.26 2.20
N CYS A 211 -22.69 17.97 1.99
CA CYS A 211 -23.26 17.07 2.99
C CYS A 211 -22.50 15.74 3.04
N TYR A 212 -22.72 14.99 4.10
CA TYR A 212 -22.21 13.62 4.23
C TYR A 212 -23.09 12.64 3.44
N PRO A 213 -22.56 11.46 3.05
CA PRO A 213 -23.36 10.42 2.40
C PRO A 213 -24.59 9.98 3.22
N TYR A 214 -24.50 9.91 4.55
CA TYR A 214 -25.63 9.52 5.40
C TYR A 214 -26.78 10.55 5.43
N GLU A 215 -26.58 11.75 4.86
CA GLU A 215 -27.57 12.82 4.75
C GLU A 215 -28.26 12.85 3.36
N LEU A 216 -27.91 11.91 2.47
CA LEU A 216 -28.52 11.80 1.15
C LEU A 216 -30.04 11.57 1.25
N PRO A 217 -30.84 12.25 0.42
CA PRO A 217 -32.29 12.17 0.51
C PRO A 217 -32.82 10.80 0.03
N PRO A 218 -33.97 10.33 0.55
CA PRO A 218 -34.59 9.06 0.13
C PRO A 218 -34.86 8.94 -1.38
N ALA A 219 -35.07 10.08 -2.07
CA ALA A 219 -35.22 10.12 -3.51
C ALA A 219 -34.03 9.49 -4.28
N VAL A 220 -32.84 9.45 -3.68
CA VAL A 220 -31.61 8.89 -4.26
C VAL A 220 -31.32 7.49 -3.72
N THR A 221 -31.72 7.22 -2.48
CA THR A 221 -31.23 6.07 -1.70
C THR A 221 -32.28 5.02 -1.38
N SER A 222 -33.56 5.26 -1.68
CA SER A 222 -34.68 4.36 -1.34
C SER A 222 -34.59 2.95 -1.91
N VAL A 223 -33.82 2.75 -2.99
CA VAL A 223 -33.56 1.42 -3.57
C VAL A 223 -32.55 0.60 -2.75
N ILE A 224 -31.89 1.20 -1.76
CA ILE A 224 -30.89 0.56 -0.91
C ILE A 224 -31.51 0.36 0.49
N PRO A 225 -31.66 -0.90 0.96
CA PRO A 225 -32.26 -1.18 2.25
C PRO A 225 -31.56 -0.45 3.40
N ASP A 226 -32.36 0.26 4.20
CA ASP A 226 -31.94 0.99 5.41
C ASP A 226 -30.73 1.91 5.23
N PHE A 227 -30.55 2.48 4.03
CA PHE A 227 -29.34 3.22 3.68
C PHE A 227 -28.94 4.27 4.71
N ALA A 228 -29.87 5.15 5.11
CA ALA A 228 -29.56 6.25 6.02
C ALA A 228 -29.11 5.74 7.41
N ALA A 229 -29.75 4.68 7.92
CA ALA A 229 -29.39 4.08 9.19
C ALA A 229 -28.02 3.41 9.14
N ARG A 230 -27.76 2.62 8.09
CA ARG A 230 -26.50 1.89 7.89
C ARG A 230 -25.32 2.85 7.63
N ALA A 231 -25.51 3.86 6.77
CA ALA A 231 -24.51 4.88 6.51
C ALA A 231 -24.19 5.72 7.76
N ARG A 232 -25.20 6.06 8.58
CA ARG A 232 -24.98 6.78 9.84
C ARG A 232 -24.24 5.92 10.87
N LYS A 233 -24.56 4.63 10.94
CA LYS A 233 -23.84 3.66 11.79
C LYS A 233 -22.37 3.56 11.38
N ALA A 234 -22.09 3.38 10.09
CA ALA A 234 -20.74 3.32 9.55
C ALA A 234 -19.95 4.61 9.81
N TYR A 235 -20.58 5.77 9.62
CA TYR A 235 -19.96 7.07 9.95
C TYR A 235 -19.63 7.22 11.43
N ALA A 236 -20.57 6.86 12.32
CA ALA A 236 -20.33 6.92 13.77
C ALA A 236 -19.19 5.98 14.18
N ALA A 237 -19.15 4.76 13.62
CA ALA A 237 -18.09 3.79 13.86
C ALA A 237 -16.71 4.30 13.36
N ASN A 238 -16.65 4.88 12.16
CA ASN A 238 -15.41 5.45 11.63
C ASN A 238 -14.93 6.65 12.48
N ARG A 239 -15.83 7.53 12.90
CA ARG A 239 -15.47 8.65 13.78
C ARG A 239 -14.89 8.16 15.11
N GLU A 240 -15.51 7.15 15.71
CA GLU A 240 -14.98 6.54 16.94
C GLU A 240 -13.62 5.88 16.70
N LEU A 241 -13.46 5.16 15.59
CA LEU A 241 -12.17 4.58 15.21
C LEU A 241 -11.06 5.63 15.17
N HIS A 242 -11.23 6.74 14.43
CA HIS A 242 -10.20 7.79 14.33
C HIS A 242 -9.86 8.39 15.68
N LYS A 243 -10.87 8.68 16.49
CA LYS A 243 -10.68 9.21 17.86
C LYS A 243 -9.86 8.24 18.72
N THR A 244 -10.23 6.96 18.74
CA THR A 244 -9.53 5.95 19.55
C THR A 244 -8.12 5.69 19.04
N LEU A 245 -7.89 5.70 17.71
CA LEU A 245 -6.55 5.58 17.13
C LEU A 245 -5.64 6.73 17.58
N GLU A 246 -6.13 7.97 17.52
CA GLU A 246 -5.38 9.17 17.94
C GLU A 246 -5.05 9.15 19.44
N GLU A 247 -6.04 8.88 20.28
CA GLU A 247 -5.88 8.77 21.74
C GLU A 247 -4.90 7.66 22.11
N ARG A 248 -4.99 6.51 21.45
CA ARG A 248 -4.09 5.37 21.68
C ARG A 248 -2.68 5.67 21.18
N ALA A 249 -2.53 6.23 20.00
CA ALA A 249 -1.22 6.61 19.43
C ALA A 249 -0.49 7.62 20.32
N SER A 250 -1.21 8.58 20.92
CA SER A 250 -0.64 9.56 21.84
C SER A 250 -0.17 8.94 23.17
N ARG A 251 -0.81 7.85 23.62
CA ARG A 251 -0.47 7.16 24.87
C ARG A 251 0.62 6.09 24.70
N GLU A 252 0.54 5.32 23.61
CA GLU A 252 1.31 4.07 23.43
C GLU A 252 2.35 4.18 22.29
N GLY A 253 2.32 5.26 21.52
CA GLY A 253 3.05 5.40 20.26
C GLY A 253 2.24 4.88 19.07
N ASN A 254 2.53 5.39 17.88
CA ASN A 254 1.89 5.00 16.63
C ASN A 254 2.59 3.78 16.01
N PRO A 255 1.93 2.61 15.87
CA PRO A 255 2.48 1.46 15.15
C PRO A 255 2.13 1.47 13.66
N LEU A 256 1.36 2.45 13.15
CA LEU A 256 0.93 2.45 11.76
C LEU A 256 2.01 2.98 10.81
N THR A 257 2.32 2.18 9.80
CA THR A 257 3.11 2.55 8.63
C THR A 257 2.23 2.46 7.39
N LEU A 258 2.02 3.59 6.71
CA LEU A 258 1.07 3.71 5.62
C LEU A 258 1.81 3.69 4.29
N TYR A 259 1.43 2.79 3.39
CA TYR A 259 1.83 2.83 2.00
C TYR A 259 0.63 3.28 1.17
N TYR A 260 0.74 4.45 0.56
CA TYR A 260 -0.31 5.05 -0.27
C TYR A 260 0.20 5.23 -1.70
N SER A 261 -0.68 5.58 -2.63
CA SER A 261 -0.28 6.00 -3.98
C SER A 261 -1.02 7.27 -4.37
N GLN A 262 -0.39 8.01 -5.29
CA GLN A 262 -0.85 9.29 -5.79
C GLN A 262 -0.43 9.42 -7.26
N GLY A 263 -1.22 10.12 -8.06
CA GLY A 263 -0.97 10.34 -9.49
C GLY A 263 -1.85 9.51 -10.42
N HIS A 264 -2.75 8.68 -9.87
CA HIS A 264 -3.77 7.99 -10.64
C HIS A 264 -5.12 8.69 -10.47
N SER A 265 -5.79 9.03 -11.57
CA SER A 265 -7.11 9.66 -11.52
C SER A 265 -8.11 8.77 -10.78
N THR A 266 -8.66 9.28 -9.69
CA THR A 266 -9.43 8.52 -8.69
C THR A 266 -10.76 9.21 -8.44
N LEU A 267 -11.84 8.43 -8.24
CA LEU A 267 -13.14 9.01 -7.89
C LEU A 267 -13.08 9.67 -6.50
N SER A 268 -13.30 10.98 -6.45
CA SER A 268 -13.13 11.79 -5.24
C SER A 268 -14.22 12.84 -5.03
N ARG A 269 -14.92 13.28 -6.09
CA ARG A 269 -16.02 14.26 -6.01
C ARG A 269 -17.37 13.61 -6.28
N THR A 270 -18.37 14.00 -5.48
CA THR A 270 -19.76 13.58 -5.66
C THR A 270 -20.65 14.81 -5.74
N VAL A 271 -21.53 14.87 -6.74
CA VAL A 271 -22.46 16.00 -6.95
C VAL A 271 -23.89 15.47 -6.99
N LEU A 272 -24.75 16.02 -6.12
CA LEU A 272 -26.19 15.78 -6.14
C LEU A 272 -26.90 16.95 -6.83
N LYS A 273 -27.41 16.71 -8.04
CA LYS A 273 -28.15 17.71 -8.83
C LYS A 273 -29.46 17.12 -9.35
N SER A 274 -30.57 17.79 -9.10
CA SER A 274 -31.90 17.37 -9.58
C SER A 274 -32.27 15.91 -9.26
N GLY A 275 -31.90 15.43 -8.07
CA GLY A 275 -32.16 14.06 -7.64
C GLY A 275 -31.22 13.00 -8.24
N VAL A 276 -30.23 13.39 -9.02
CA VAL A 276 -29.22 12.50 -9.60
C VAL A 276 -27.88 12.72 -8.90
N LEU A 277 -27.27 11.62 -8.46
CA LEU A 277 -25.95 11.62 -7.82
C LEU A 277 -24.89 11.24 -8.84
N THR A 278 -23.98 12.16 -9.17
CA THR A 278 -22.87 11.88 -10.09
C THR A 278 -21.57 11.81 -9.31
N VAL A 279 -20.81 10.73 -9.49
CA VAL A 279 -19.46 10.61 -8.93
C VAL A 279 -18.44 10.81 -10.06
N SER A 280 -17.44 11.66 -9.83
CA SER A 280 -16.42 11.99 -10.83
C SER A 280 -15.01 11.90 -10.27
N LYS A 281 -14.02 11.95 -11.16
CA LYS A 281 -12.59 11.93 -10.83
C LYS A 281 -12.00 13.34 -10.63
N GLU A 282 -12.85 14.36 -10.69
CA GLU A 282 -12.43 15.72 -10.36
C GLU A 282 -12.27 15.83 -8.84
N PRO A 283 -11.32 16.62 -8.33
CA PRO A 283 -11.23 16.88 -6.90
C PRO A 283 -12.42 17.70 -6.38
N PRO A 284 -12.89 17.48 -5.14
CA PRO A 284 -13.78 18.41 -4.44
C PRO A 284 -13.17 19.81 -4.36
N SER A 285 -14.00 20.85 -4.39
CA SER A 285 -13.53 22.24 -4.39
C SER A 285 -12.73 22.65 -3.15
N TRP A 286 -12.94 21.96 -2.02
CA TRP A 286 -12.22 22.18 -0.77
C TRP A 286 -10.90 21.41 -0.67
N LEU A 287 -10.62 20.48 -1.59
CA LEU A 287 -9.43 19.64 -1.53
C LEU A 287 -8.22 20.42 -2.09
N PRO A 288 -7.14 20.61 -1.30
CA PRO A 288 -5.93 21.23 -1.82
C PRO A 288 -5.30 20.36 -2.92
N ARG A 289 -4.61 21.00 -3.89
CA ARG A 289 -4.11 20.32 -5.10
C ARG A 289 -3.08 19.23 -4.79
N GLU A 290 -2.29 19.43 -3.75
CA GLU A 290 -1.26 18.49 -3.29
C GLU A 290 -1.84 17.18 -2.72
N TRP A 291 -3.13 17.17 -2.38
CA TRP A 291 -3.88 16.00 -1.90
C TRP A 291 -4.75 15.34 -2.98
N ASP A 292 -4.73 15.88 -4.20
CA ASP A 292 -5.50 15.36 -5.33
C ASP A 292 -4.96 14.00 -5.83
N ALA A 293 -5.81 13.32 -6.60
CA ALA A 293 -5.62 11.98 -7.14
C ALA A 293 -5.54 10.92 -6.03
N GLY A 294 -4.99 9.77 -6.38
CA GLY A 294 -4.88 8.63 -5.49
C GLY A 294 -4.27 7.46 -6.24
N ASP A 295 -4.73 6.26 -5.88
CA ASP A 295 -4.26 4.99 -6.44
C ASP A 295 -5.19 4.44 -7.55
N GLY A 296 -6.17 5.22 -7.97
CA GLY A 296 -7.21 4.86 -8.93
C GLY A 296 -8.49 4.29 -8.30
N THR A 297 -8.48 4.02 -6.99
CA THR A 297 -9.65 3.59 -6.20
C THR A 297 -9.84 4.44 -4.94
N VAL A 298 -8.78 4.63 -4.17
CA VAL A 298 -8.75 5.38 -2.91
C VAL A 298 -8.07 6.72 -3.14
N PRO A 299 -8.75 7.86 -2.88
CA PRO A 299 -8.11 9.16 -2.90
C PRO A 299 -6.99 9.25 -1.87
N MET A 300 -5.92 9.97 -2.18
CA MET A 300 -4.77 10.13 -1.27
C MET A 300 -5.18 10.66 0.10
N PHE A 301 -6.04 11.68 0.15
CA PHE A 301 -6.54 12.24 1.42
C PHE A 301 -7.30 11.24 2.29
N SER A 302 -7.81 10.15 1.69
CA SER A 302 -8.45 9.06 2.44
C SER A 302 -7.46 7.99 2.86
N ALA A 303 -6.33 7.86 2.18
CA ALA A 303 -5.28 6.90 2.51
C ALA A 303 -4.49 7.26 3.78
N ILE A 304 -4.61 8.50 4.26
CA ILE A 304 -3.90 9.03 5.41
C ILE A 304 -4.95 9.47 6.46
N PRO A 305 -4.97 8.88 7.67
CA PRO A 305 -5.88 9.30 8.73
C PRO A 305 -5.44 10.64 9.33
N HIS A 306 -6.40 11.40 9.87
CA HIS A 306 -6.18 12.80 10.29
C HIS A 306 -4.98 12.98 11.22
N PHE A 307 -4.89 12.14 12.26
CA PHE A 307 -3.84 12.23 13.28
C PHE A 307 -2.42 11.92 12.75
N LEU A 308 -2.28 11.47 11.50
CA LEU A 308 -1.00 11.18 10.85
C LEU A 308 -0.66 12.13 9.69
N GLU A 309 -1.49 13.14 9.41
CA GLU A 309 -1.26 14.09 8.31
C GLU A 309 0.07 14.85 8.49
N ASP A 310 0.40 15.25 9.72
CA ASP A 310 1.65 15.94 10.05
C ASP A 310 2.84 14.99 10.27
N SER A 311 2.61 13.68 10.21
CA SER A 311 3.63 12.65 10.47
C SER A 311 4.24 12.13 9.17
N ALA A 312 4.96 12.99 8.42
CA ALA A 312 5.60 12.66 7.13
C ALA A 312 6.36 11.31 7.09
N ARG A 313 6.93 10.88 8.22
CA ARG A 313 7.66 9.61 8.34
C ARG A 313 6.77 8.36 8.36
N ALA A 314 5.47 8.52 8.64
CA ALA A 314 4.52 7.43 8.78
C ALA A 314 3.86 7.03 7.44
N TRP A 315 4.07 7.78 6.36
CA TRP A 315 3.45 7.52 5.06
C TRP A 315 4.47 7.49 3.92
N HIS A 316 4.39 6.44 3.10
CA HIS A 316 5.31 6.13 2.03
C HIS A 316 4.55 6.01 0.72
N ARG A 317 4.94 6.82 -0.26
CA ARG A 317 4.31 6.80 -1.58
C ARG A 317 4.82 5.62 -2.41
N LEU A 318 3.90 4.93 -3.06
CA LEU A 318 4.13 3.89 -4.04
C LEU A 318 3.66 4.34 -5.43
N PRO A 319 4.31 3.88 -6.52
CA PRO A 319 3.90 4.22 -7.88
C PRO A 319 2.71 3.38 -8.39
N GLN A 320 2.42 2.23 -7.78
CA GLN A 320 1.41 1.29 -8.28
C GLN A 320 -0.03 1.83 -8.12
N LYS A 321 -0.95 1.31 -8.94
CA LYS A 321 -2.40 1.45 -8.74
C LYS A 321 -2.87 0.56 -7.59
N HIS A 322 -4.06 0.85 -7.06
CA HIS A 322 -4.66 0.20 -5.87
C HIS A 322 -4.39 -1.31 -5.80
N LEU A 323 -4.80 -2.04 -6.83
CA LEU A 323 -4.69 -3.50 -6.87
C LEU A 323 -3.25 -4.01 -6.97
N GLY A 324 -2.33 -3.22 -7.53
CA GLY A 324 -0.90 -3.52 -7.66
C GLY A 324 -0.07 -3.10 -6.45
N LEU A 325 -0.65 -2.45 -5.43
CA LEU A 325 0.10 -2.09 -4.22
C LEU A 325 0.65 -3.34 -3.50
N VAL A 326 -0.04 -4.47 -3.59
CA VAL A 326 0.41 -5.75 -3.03
C VAL A 326 1.58 -6.38 -3.80
N GLU A 327 1.90 -5.87 -4.98
CA GLU A 327 3.05 -6.31 -5.78
C GLU A 327 4.29 -5.43 -5.55
N ALA A 328 4.19 -4.41 -4.69
CA ALA A 328 5.32 -3.56 -4.38
C ALA A 328 6.30 -4.28 -3.45
N ASP A 329 7.51 -4.54 -3.95
CA ASP A 329 8.64 -5.07 -3.16
C ASP A 329 8.95 -4.22 -1.92
N ALA A 330 8.56 -2.93 -1.92
CA ALA A 330 8.81 -2.00 -0.84
C ALA A 330 8.36 -2.53 0.54
N VAL A 331 7.22 -3.21 0.61
CA VAL A 331 6.70 -3.80 1.86
C VAL A 331 7.56 -4.98 2.29
N ALA A 332 7.85 -5.90 1.39
CA ALA A 332 8.67 -7.07 1.71
C ALA A 332 10.12 -6.67 2.05
N ASN A 333 10.65 -5.63 1.43
CA ASN A 333 11.97 -5.05 1.74
C ASN A 333 12.00 -4.37 3.10
N HIS A 334 10.97 -3.57 3.42
CA HIS A 334 10.80 -3.01 4.75
C HIS A 334 10.79 -4.15 5.78
N LEU A 335 9.92 -5.14 5.58
CA LEU A 335 9.77 -6.22 6.54
C LEU A 335 10.98 -7.14 6.65
N GLY A 336 11.75 -7.31 5.58
CA GLY A 336 13.03 -8.02 5.60
C GLY A 336 14.09 -7.36 6.50
N GLY A 337 13.88 -6.10 6.91
CA GLY A 337 14.69 -5.45 7.93
C GLY A 337 14.43 -5.97 9.35
N TYR A 338 13.25 -6.56 9.61
CA TYR A 338 12.96 -7.18 10.91
C TYR A 338 13.88 -8.38 11.14
N GLY A 339 14.70 -8.31 12.19
CA GLY A 339 15.68 -9.35 12.52
C GLY A 339 17.12 -9.00 12.16
N LEU A 340 17.36 -7.89 11.44
CA LEU A 340 18.69 -7.31 11.39
C LEU A 340 19.10 -6.90 12.80
N ARG A 341 20.27 -7.37 13.25
CA ARG A 341 20.84 -6.85 14.49
C ARG A 341 21.00 -5.35 14.32
N PRO A 342 20.43 -4.54 15.22
CA PRO A 342 20.62 -3.11 15.16
C PRO A 342 22.12 -2.82 15.11
N LEU A 343 22.55 -1.94 14.21
CA LEU A 343 23.95 -1.53 14.12
C LEU A 343 24.44 -1.14 15.52
N SER A 344 25.66 -1.49 15.89
CA SER A 344 26.23 -1.07 17.17
C SER A 344 26.26 0.46 17.24
N ALA A 345 26.30 1.05 18.44
CA ALA A 345 26.46 2.50 18.57
C ALA A 345 27.68 3.03 17.81
N ALA A 346 28.75 2.23 17.75
CA ALA A 346 29.95 2.50 16.94
C ALA A 346 29.69 2.48 15.41
N ALA A 347 28.72 1.69 14.94
CA ALA A 347 28.32 1.63 13.54
C ALA A 347 27.20 2.63 13.18
N ARG A 348 26.46 3.16 14.16
CA ARG A 348 25.46 4.23 13.96
C ARG A 348 26.07 5.62 13.99
N GLY A 349 27.12 5.83 14.79
CA GLY A 349 27.59 7.17 15.13
C GLY A 349 26.57 7.89 16.02
N GLY A 350 26.99 8.36 17.19
CA GLY A 350 26.14 9.21 18.02
C GLY A 350 26.12 10.62 17.44
N GLY A 351 25.06 11.01 16.75
CA GLY A 351 24.84 12.38 16.29
C GLY A 351 23.54 12.47 15.50
N ASP A 352 22.72 13.49 15.79
CA ASP A 352 21.55 13.88 15.02
C ASP A 352 21.84 13.86 13.52
N GLU A 353 21.01 13.16 12.74
CA GLU A 353 21.11 13.10 11.27
C GLU A 353 20.66 14.43 10.65
N GLY A 354 21.58 15.40 10.62
CA GLY A 354 21.63 16.37 9.53
C GLY A 354 21.99 15.64 8.23
N ARG A 355 21.28 15.97 7.13
CA ARG A 355 21.61 15.48 5.79
C ARG A 355 23.10 15.79 5.50
N GLY A 356 23.89 14.80 5.12
CA GLY A 356 25.30 14.96 4.78
C GLY A 356 25.55 15.21 3.29
N ALA A 357 26.81 15.48 2.94
CA ALA A 357 27.24 15.72 1.56
C ALA A 357 26.99 14.54 0.60
N TYR A 358 26.67 14.85 -0.66
CA TYR A 358 26.33 13.91 -1.74
C TYR A 358 27.15 14.17 -3.02
N LEU A 359 27.11 13.22 -3.98
CA LEU A 359 27.80 13.33 -5.27
C LEU A 359 26.82 13.67 -6.40
N CYS A 360 27.16 14.66 -7.20
CA CYS A 360 26.55 14.92 -8.51
C CYS A 360 27.50 14.39 -9.58
N VAL A 361 27.09 13.32 -10.28
CA VAL A 361 27.90 12.64 -11.29
C VAL A 361 27.30 12.88 -12.67
N ASP A 362 28.14 13.33 -13.59
CA ASP A 362 27.83 13.47 -15.01
C ASP A 362 28.51 12.31 -15.75
N LEU A 363 27.73 11.25 -16.00
CA LEU A 363 28.14 10.00 -16.63
C LEU A 363 26.96 9.47 -17.43
N ASP A 364 27.15 9.24 -18.72
CA ASP A 364 26.10 8.72 -19.61
C ASP A 364 25.71 7.28 -19.22
N ASP A 365 24.41 6.98 -19.30
CA ASP A 365 23.86 5.65 -19.02
C ASP A 365 24.36 4.57 -20.00
N THR A 366 24.84 5.00 -21.17
CA THR A 366 25.35 4.14 -22.24
C THR A 366 26.65 4.71 -22.80
N VAL A 367 27.69 3.89 -22.91
CA VAL A 367 29.02 4.27 -23.40
C VAL A 367 29.52 3.29 -24.47
N PRO A 368 30.43 3.72 -25.36
CA PRO A 368 31.18 2.83 -26.23
C PRO A 368 31.92 1.75 -25.42
N ALA A 369 31.74 0.49 -25.79
CA ALA A 369 32.52 -0.61 -25.23
C ALA A 369 33.99 -0.51 -25.67
N ASN A 370 34.90 -1.01 -24.82
CA ASN A 370 36.35 -1.03 -25.04
C ASN A 370 37.02 0.35 -25.17
N GLU A 371 36.35 1.42 -24.77
CA GLU A 371 36.90 2.79 -24.74
C GLU A 371 36.85 3.39 -23.33
N GLU A 372 37.80 4.27 -23.03
CA GLU A 372 37.78 5.06 -21.80
C GLU A 372 36.75 6.19 -21.90
N GLN A 373 36.04 6.45 -20.80
CA GLN A 373 35.08 7.57 -20.73
C GLN A 373 35.34 8.46 -19.52
N ALA A 374 35.32 9.76 -19.72
CA ALA A 374 35.44 10.71 -18.62
C ALA A 374 34.07 10.99 -18.00
N ALA A 375 34.01 11.00 -16.67
CA ALA A 375 32.87 11.47 -15.91
C ALA A 375 33.26 12.63 -15.00
N ALA A 376 32.43 13.67 -14.95
CA ALA A 376 32.61 14.79 -14.02
C ALA A 376 31.86 14.52 -12.71
N VAL A 377 32.49 14.83 -11.58
CA VAL A 377 31.96 14.57 -10.25
C VAL A 377 32.06 15.85 -9.42
N ARG A 378 30.93 16.34 -8.93
CA ARG A 378 30.88 17.41 -7.93
C ARG A 378 30.45 16.84 -6.59
N VAL A 379 31.09 17.31 -5.53
CA VAL A 379 30.73 16.97 -4.16
C VAL A 379 29.96 18.15 -3.58
N LEU A 380 28.73 17.94 -3.15
CA LEU A 380 27.83 19.00 -2.68
C LEU A 380 27.39 18.71 -1.24
N ASP A 381 27.22 19.72 -0.41
CA ASP A 381 26.59 19.58 0.90
C ASP A 381 25.06 19.43 0.74
N ALA A 382 24.34 19.12 1.82
CA ALA A 382 22.89 18.95 1.77
C ALA A 382 22.11 20.19 1.32
N ASP A 383 22.70 21.39 1.41
CA ASP A 383 22.14 22.65 0.89
C ASP A 383 22.49 22.92 -0.58
N GLY A 384 23.27 22.03 -1.22
CA GLY A 384 23.70 22.13 -2.61
C GLY A 384 24.99 22.93 -2.82
N SER A 385 25.65 23.41 -1.76
CA SER A 385 26.93 24.13 -1.85
C SER A 385 28.12 23.19 -2.14
N PRO A 386 29.14 23.59 -2.93
CA PRO A 386 30.30 22.75 -3.20
C PRO A 386 31.13 22.45 -1.94
N VAL A 387 31.52 21.19 -1.76
CA VAL A 387 32.36 20.74 -0.64
C VAL A 387 33.69 20.22 -1.17
N ILE A 388 34.78 20.61 -0.52
CA ILE A 388 36.11 20.12 -0.87
C ILE A 388 36.32 18.72 -0.29
N ALA A 389 36.33 17.71 -1.16
CA ALA A 389 36.82 16.38 -0.81
C ALA A 389 38.35 16.33 -0.84
N LYS A 390 38.95 15.43 -0.05
CA LYS A 390 40.39 15.14 -0.11
C LYS A 390 40.75 14.31 -1.33
N ASP A 391 39.89 13.35 -1.68
CA ASP A 391 40.09 12.46 -2.82
C ASP A 391 38.73 11.99 -3.37
N VAL A 392 38.69 11.73 -4.67
CA VAL A 392 37.56 11.09 -5.34
C VAL A 392 38.09 9.93 -6.17
N GLY A 393 37.43 8.78 -6.16
CA GLY A 393 37.84 7.62 -6.95
C GLY A 393 36.65 6.87 -7.53
N LEU A 394 36.91 6.14 -8.62
CA LEU A 394 35.95 5.30 -9.33
C LEU A 394 36.37 3.83 -9.24
N LEU A 395 35.39 2.94 -9.08
CA LEU A 395 35.51 1.50 -9.17
C LEU A 395 34.52 0.99 -10.23
N ALA A 396 35.02 0.39 -11.30
CA ALA A 396 34.22 -0.27 -12.32
C ALA A 396 34.98 -1.50 -12.86
N ALA A 397 34.26 -2.60 -13.12
CA ALA A 397 34.83 -3.86 -13.63
C ALA A 397 36.08 -4.37 -12.86
N GLY A 398 36.17 -4.09 -11.56
CA GLY A 398 37.33 -4.47 -10.73
C GLY A 398 38.52 -3.49 -10.78
N HIS A 399 38.49 -2.50 -11.67
CA HIS A 399 39.51 -1.46 -11.78
C HIS A 399 39.20 -0.29 -10.86
N ARG A 400 40.23 0.17 -10.12
CA ARG A 400 40.18 1.37 -9.29
C ARG A 400 40.92 2.50 -9.97
N VAL A 401 40.21 3.58 -10.24
CA VAL A 401 40.76 4.78 -10.88
C VAL A 401 40.68 5.94 -9.90
N ARG A 402 41.78 6.67 -9.75
CA ARG A 402 41.80 7.89 -8.93
C ARG A 402 41.31 9.06 -9.76
N GLY A 403 40.47 9.90 -9.17
CA GLY A 403 40.00 11.12 -9.78
C GLY A 403 41.07 12.21 -9.79
N GLU A 404 41.04 13.02 -10.83
CA GLU A 404 41.86 14.20 -10.99
C GLU A 404 41.04 15.44 -10.62
N ARG A 405 41.59 16.30 -9.76
CA ARG A 405 40.91 17.52 -9.35
C ARG A 405 40.87 18.51 -10.52
N ASN A 406 39.68 19.01 -10.85
CA ASN A 406 39.44 19.99 -11.91
C ASN A 406 38.61 21.16 -11.36
N GLY A 407 39.28 22.11 -10.68
CA GLY A 407 38.62 23.22 -9.99
C GLY A 407 37.79 22.75 -8.79
N GLU A 408 36.48 23.03 -8.82
CA GLU A 408 35.48 22.62 -7.83
C GLU A 408 34.88 21.22 -8.10
N SER A 409 35.26 20.60 -9.23
CA SER A 409 34.85 19.24 -9.59
C SER A 409 36.05 18.29 -9.67
N TRP A 410 35.74 17.02 -9.88
CA TRP A 410 36.70 15.94 -10.10
C TRP A 410 36.39 15.27 -11.43
N LYS A 411 37.42 14.95 -12.19
CA LYS A 411 37.32 14.11 -13.37
C LYS A 411 37.72 12.70 -12.97
N VAL A 412 36.85 11.72 -13.20
CA VAL A 412 37.19 10.29 -13.08
C VAL A 412 37.09 9.64 -14.44
N THR A 413 38.03 8.73 -14.74
CA THR A 413 38.02 7.98 -16.01
C THR A 413 37.45 6.59 -15.76
N LEU A 414 36.33 6.29 -16.41
CA LEU A 414 35.81 4.94 -16.55
C LEU A 414 36.76 4.15 -17.46
N PRO A 415 37.29 2.99 -17.03
CA PRO A 415 38.16 2.16 -17.85
C PRO A 415 37.39 1.57 -19.05
N PRO A 416 38.09 1.06 -20.07
CA PRO A 416 37.46 0.27 -21.14
C PRO A 416 36.63 -0.87 -20.55
N LEU A 417 35.36 -0.93 -20.93
CA LEU A 417 34.41 -1.93 -20.46
C LEU A 417 34.06 -2.90 -21.59
N ASP A 418 34.09 -4.21 -21.31
CA ASP A 418 33.57 -5.21 -22.24
C ASP A 418 32.08 -4.95 -22.54
N PRO A 419 31.53 -5.37 -23.69
CA PRO A 419 30.11 -5.20 -23.98
C PRO A 419 29.22 -5.82 -22.89
N GLY A 420 28.27 -5.03 -22.36
CA GLY A 420 27.38 -5.45 -21.27
C GLY A 420 27.11 -4.35 -20.24
N VAL A 421 26.40 -4.71 -19.17
CA VAL A 421 26.05 -3.77 -18.11
C VAL A 421 27.03 -3.88 -16.95
N HIS A 422 27.70 -2.78 -16.63
CA HIS A 422 28.72 -2.73 -15.59
C HIS A 422 28.27 -1.91 -14.40
N LYS A 423 28.63 -2.37 -13.20
CA LYS A 423 28.47 -1.56 -11.99
C LYS A 423 29.59 -0.53 -11.91
N VAL A 424 29.21 0.71 -11.65
CA VAL A 424 30.14 1.82 -11.42
C VAL A 424 29.89 2.35 -10.01
N THR A 425 30.96 2.48 -9.22
CA THR A 425 30.90 3.11 -7.90
C THR A 425 31.89 4.26 -7.87
N ILE A 426 31.42 5.46 -7.53
CA ILE A 426 32.28 6.64 -7.34
C ILE A 426 32.22 7.02 -5.87
N GLN A 427 33.36 7.31 -5.26
CA GLN A 427 33.46 7.62 -3.85
C GLN A 427 34.33 8.86 -3.62
N ALA A 428 33.84 9.79 -2.80
CA ALA A 428 34.60 10.91 -2.26
C ALA A 428 34.94 10.67 -0.77
N VAL A 429 36.17 10.97 -0.37
CA VAL A 429 36.66 10.80 1.01
C VAL A 429 37.32 12.05 1.56
N GLY A 430 37.42 12.14 2.89
CA GLY A 430 37.99 13.29 3.58
C GLY A 430 37.07 14.51 3.53
N LEU A 431 35.76 14.27 3.62
CA LEU A 431 34.75 15.32 3.72
C LEU A 431 34.72 15.91 5.15
N PRO A 432 34.15 17.11 5.34
CA PRO A 432 33.92 17.67 6.67
C PRO A 432 33.26 16.66 7.62
N GLY A 433 33.71 16.62 8.88
CA GLY A 433 33.24 15.65 9.88
C GLY A 433 33.79 14.21 9.70
N GLY A 434 34.74 13.98 8.80
CA GLY A 434 35.33 12.64 8.57
C GLY A 434 34.43 11.69 7.76
N SER A 435 33.40 12.25 7.12
CA SER A 435 32.41 11.51 6.34
C SER A 435 32.91 11.13 4.93
N ARG A 436 32.14 10.29 4.22
CA ARG A 436 32.36 9.91 2.82
C ARG A 436 31.04 9.97 2.05
N ALA A 437 31.10 10.30 0.77
CA ALA A 437 29.96 10.27 -0.14
C ALA A 437 30.19 9.21 -1.22
N VAL A 438 29.15 8.46 -1.58
CA VAL A 438 29.24 7.34 -2.53
C VAL A 438 28.09 7.42 -3.53
N PHE A 439 28.41 7.25 -4.81
CA PHE A 439 27.48 7.08 -5.91
C PHE A 439 27.56 5.64 -6.40
N HIS A 440 26.40 5.01 -6.60
CA HIS A 440 26.27 3.71 -7.25
C HIS A 440 25.44 3.85 -8.51
N GLY A 441 26.05 3.54 -9.65
CA GLY A 441 25.41 3.56 -10.95
C GLY A 441 25.63 2.26 -11.73
N ARG A 442 24.97 2.17 -12.88
CA ARG A 442 25.29 1.18 -13.90
C ARG A 442 25.44 1.89 -15.22
N VAL A 443 26.37 1.43 -16.04
CA VAL A 443 26.57 1.92 -17.39
C VAL A 443 26.45 0.73 -18.34
N GLY A 444 25.71 0.89 -19.43
CA GLY A 444 25.70 -0.04 -20.54
C GLY A 444 26.87 0.24 -21.48
N ALA A 445 27.83 -0.68 -21.58
CA ALA A 445 28.88 -0.63 -22.59
C ALA A 445 28.38 -1.36 -23.86
N VAL A 446 28.35 -0.66 -25.00
CA VAL A 446 27.88 -1.20 -26.28
C VAL A 446 28.96 -1.13 -27.33
N SER A 447 29.21 -2.25 -28.02
CA SER A 447 30.15 -2.28 -29.14
C SER A 447 29.68 -1.33 -30.23
N CYS A 448 30.57 -0.45 -30.67
CA CYS A 448 30.41 0.33 -31.90
C CYS A 448 30.68 -0.55 -33.14
N GLU A 449 30.09 -1.75 -33.21
CA GLU A 449 30.03 -2.50 -34.47
C GLU A 449 28.73 -2.11 -35.19
N ASN A 450 28.86 -1.22 -36.16
CA ASN A 450 27.83 -1.06 -37.17
C ASN A 450 27.76 -2.33 -38.02
N GLN A 451 26.52 -2.73 -38.34
CA GLN A 451 26.19 -3.56 -39.49
C GLN A 451 26.90 -3.08 -40.78
#